data_AF-A0A1N5W375-F1
#
_entry.id   AF-A0A1N5W375-F1
#
_cell.length_a   1.000
_cell.length_b   1.000
_cell.length_c   1.000
_cell.angle_alpha   90.00
_cell.angle_beta   90.00
_cell.angle_gamma   90.00
#
_symmetry.space_group_name_H-M   'P 1'
#
loop_
_entity.id
_entity.type
_entity.pdbx_description
1 polymer ?
#
loop_
_entity_poly.entity_id
_entity_poly.type
_entity_poly.pdbx_seq_one_letter_code
_entity_poly.pdbx_strand_id
1 'polypeptide(L)'
;MRRKYLVSYDITDQKRLGQIYKKMKGYGDALQYSVFICDLSDKEKIIMISELSHILNHSEDSVLIFDLGNSSSKYQDKIMSIGKVKKFEDRGAIII
;
A
#
# COMPACT_ATOMS: atom_id res chain seq x y z
N MET A 1 -17.50 -5.41 0.09
CA MET A 1 -17.10 -4.42 1.11
C MET A 1 -15.61 -4.16 0.94
N ARG A 2 -15.15 -2.90 1.03
CA ARG A 2 -13.71 -2.61 0.89
C ARG A 2 -13.01 -2.65 2.25
N ARG A 3 -11.74 -3.03 2.26
CA ARG A 3 -10.90 -3.19 3.46
C ARG A 3 -9.63 -2.37 3.31
N LYS A 4 -9.13 -1.86 4.43
CA LYS A 4 -7.86 -1.13 4.47
C LYS A 4 -6.72 -2.12 4.68
N TYR A 5 -5.68 -1.99 3.85
CA TYR A 5 -4.47 -2.79 3.93
C TYR A 5 -3.26 -1.89 4.09
N LEU A 6 -2.35 -2.24 5.00
CA LEU A 6 -1.00 -1.73 4.99
C LEU A 6 -0.13 -2.70 4.20
N VAL A 7 0.54 -2.21 3.16
CA VAL A 7 1.42 -3.00 2.32
C VAL A 7 2.82 -2.46 2.47
N SER A 8 3.75 -3.27 2.96
CA SER A 8 5.17 -2.95 2.98
C SER A 8 5.93 -3.86 2.05
N TYR A 9 6.99 -3.35 1.45
CA TYR A 9 7.87 -4.15 0.61
C TYR A 9 9.33 -3.90 0.94
N ASP A 10 10.15 -4.92 0.78
CA ASP A 10 11.60 -4.84 0.84
C ASP A 10 12.14 -5.42 -0.47
N ILE A 11 12.70 -4.54 -1.31
CA ILE A 11 13.05 -4.85 -2.70
C ILE A 11 14.53 -4.56 -2.89
N THR A 12 15.29 -5.57 -3.29
CA THR A 12 16.74 -5.49 -3.35
C THR A 12 17.23 -4.70 -4.58
N ASP A 13 16.57 -4.88 -5.73
CA ASP A 13 16.95 -4.21 -6.98
C ASP A 13 16.22 -2.87 -7.19
N GLN A 14 16.98 -1.83 -7.52
CA GLN A 14 16.45 -0.48 -7.68
C GLN A 14 15.47 -0.35 -8.88
N LYS A 15 15.64 -1.12 -9.95
CA LYS A 15 14.72 -1.08 -11.10
C LYS A 15 13.39 -1.73 -10.74
N ARG A 16 13.41 -2.91 -10.11
CA ARG A 16 12.20 -3.58 -9.59
C ARG A 16 11.49 -2.70 -8.57
N LEU A 17 12.22 -2.07 -7.65
CA LEU A 17 11.67 -1.13 -6.68
C LEU A 17 10.92 0.03 -7.36
N GLY A 18 11.49 0.61 -8.42
CA GLY A 18 10.82 1.64 -9.21
C GLY A 18 9.55 1.15 -9.89
N GLN A 19 9.53 -0.11 -10.36
CA GLN A 19 8.34 -0.74 -10.95
C GLN A 19 7.25 -0.99 -9.90
N ILE A 20 7.61 -1.58 -8.75
CA ILE A 20 6.71 -1.81 -7.61
C ILE A 20 6.10 -0.50 -7.13
N TYR A 21 6.91 0.55 -6.90
CA TYR A 21 6.41 1.85 -6.45
C TYR A 21 5.42 2.47 -7.46
N LYS A 22 5.72 2.38 -8.76
CA LYS A 22 4.80 2.86 -9.81
C LYS A 22 3.49 2.06 -9.81
N LYS A 23 3.58 0.74 -9.64
CA LYS A 23 2.42 -0.14 -9.63
C LYS A 23 1.53 0.10 -8.41
N MET A 24 2.12 0.23 -7.22
CA MET A 24 1.39 0.45 -5.95
C MET A 24 0.61 1.76 -5.91
N LYS A 25 1.05 2.79 -6.65
CA LYS A 25 0.28 4.04 -6.80
C LYS A 25 -1.09 3.86 -7.46
N GLY A 26 -1.32 2.75 -8.17
CA GLY A 26 -2.64 2.39 -8.70
C GLY A 26 -3.59 1.80 -7.64
N TYR A 27 -3.05 1.34 -6.51
CA TYR A 27 -3.80 0.62 -5.47
C TYR A 27 -3.96 1.41 -4.17
N GLY A 28 -3.11 2.41 -3.95
CA GLY A 28 -3.13 3.18 -2.70
C GLY A 28 -2.13 4.32 -2.65
N ASP A 29 -1.98 4.88 -1.46
CA ASP A 29 -1.16 6.04 -1.18
C ASP A 29 0.13 5.65 -0.44
N ALA A 30 1.26 6.25 -0.82
CA ALA A 30 2.56 5.98 -0.22
C ALA A 30 2.69 6.67 1.15
N LEU A 31 2.84 5.89 2.22
CA LEU A 31 3.09 6.39 3.58
C LEU A 31 4.55 6.70 3.81
N GLN A 32 5.39 5.78 3.35
CA GLN A 32 6.84 5.87 3.37
C GLN A 32 7.37 5.44 2.00
N TYR A 33 8.69 5.39 1.85
CA TYR A 33 9.30 4.97 0.59
C TYR A 33 8.89 3.55 0.18
N SER A 34 8.75 2.66 1.18
CA SER A 34 8.42 1.25 0.96
C SER A 34 7.17 0.77 1.69
N VAL A 35 6.26 1.69 2.03
CA VAL A 35 5.02 1.38 2.73
C VAL A 35 3.86 2.15 2.10
N PHE A 36 2.78 1.44 1.78
CA PHE A 36 1.55 1.96 1.18
C PHE A 36 0.33 1.63 2.04
N ILE A 37 -0.65 2.53 2.05
CA ILE A 37 -2.00 2.25 2.53
C ILE A 37 -2.90 2.05 1.31
N CYS A 38 -3.64 0.94 1.28
CA CYS A 38 -4.53 0.60 0.17
C CYS A 38 -5.95 0.40 0.70
N ASP A 39 -6.94 0.90 -0.02
CA ASP A 39 -8.35 0.60 0.23
C ASP A 39 -8.82 -0.32 -0.90
N LEU A 40 -9.03 -1.60 -0.63
CA LEU A 40 -9.22 -2.62 -1.67
C LEU A 40 -10.44 -3.48 -1.38
N SER A 41 -11.20 -3.81 -2.42
CA SER A 41 -12.04 -5.00 -2.43
C SER A 41 -11.19 -6.28 -2.49
N ASP A 42 -11.80 -7.42 -2.19
CA ASP A 42 -11.11 -8.72 -2.26
C ASP A 42 -10.57 -8.99 -3.67
N LYS A 43 -11.31 -8.60 -4.71
CA LYS A 43 -10.86 -8.74 -6.11
C LYS A 43 -9.64 -7.87 -6.39
N GLU A 44 -9.66 -6.59 -6.01
CA GLU A 44 -8.51 -5.69 -6.22
C GLU A 44 -7.27 -6.16 -5.46
N LYS A 45 -7.43 -6.72 -4.24
CA LYS A 45 -6.33 -7.32 -3.49
C LYS A 45 -5.67 -8.48 -4.25
N ILE A 46 -6.47 -9.40 -4.81
CA ILE A 46 -5.91 -10.54 -5.57
C ILE A 46 -5.19 -10.05 -6.83
N ILE A 47 -5.76 -9.08 -7.55
CA ILE A 47 -5.11 -8.51 -8.74
C ILE A 47 -3.79 -7.83 -8.35
N MET A 48 -3.79 -7.02 -7.28
CA MET A 48 -2.57 -6.40 -6.76
C MET A 48 -1.50 -7.44 -6.45
N ILE A 49 -1.84 -8.51 -5.72
CA ILE A 49 -0.90 -9.58 -5.37
C ILE A 49 -0.32 -10.23 -6.63
N SER A 50 -1.17 -10.57 -7.61
CA SER A 50 -0.75 -11.16 -8.88
C SER A 50 0.23 -10.24 -9.62
N GLU A 51 -0.11 -8.96 -9.77
CA GLU A 51 0.73 -8.00 -10.50
C GLU A 51 2.07 -7.73 -9.80
N LEU A 52 2.09 -7.66 -8.46
CA LEU A 52 3.33 -7.55 -7.72
C LEU A 52 4.17 -8.82 -7.89
N SER A 53 3.57 -10.00 -7.82
CA SER A 53 4.27 -11.29 -8.00
C SER A 53 4.98 -11.40 -9.35
N HIS A 54 4.45 -10.77 -10.41
CA HIS A 54 5.11 -10.74 -11.72
C HIS A 54 6.35 -9.82 -11.78
N ILE A 55 6.47 -8.87 -10.86
CA ILE A 55 7.57 -7.91 -10.80
C ILE A 55 8.65 -8.38 -9.81
N LEU A 56 8.24 -9.02 -8.72
CA LEU A 56 9.13 -9.45 -7.64
C LEU A 56 10.11 -10.52 -8.11
N ASN A 57 11.34 -10.43 -7.60
CA ASN A 57 12.20 -11.60 -7.50
C ASN A 57 11.93 -12.31 -6.17
N HIS A 58 11.23 -13.43 -6.21
CA HIS A 58 10.81 -14.18 -5.01
C HIS A 58 11.97 -14.69 -4.13
N SER A 59 13.21 -14.73 -4.62
CA SER A 59 14.38 -15.12 -3.80
C SER A 59 15.03 -13.95 -3.06
N GLU A 60 14.75 -12.71 -3.47
CA GLU A 60 15.47 -11.51 -3.01
C GLU A 60 14.54 -10.42 -2.46
N ASP A 61 13.27 -10.47 -2.84
CA ASP A 61 12.29 -9.43 -2.55
C ASP A 61 11.18 -10.00 -1.66
N SER A 62 10.62 -9.16 -0.80
CA SER A 62 9.49 -9.54 0.06
C SER A 62 8.42 -8.47 0.10
N VAL A 63 7.18 -8.91 0.28
CA VAL A 63 6.01 -8.03 0.46
C VAL A 63 5.20 -8.57 1.63
N LEU A 64 4.85 -7.68 2.56
CA LEU A 64 3.96 -7.97 3.67
C LEU A 64 2.66 -7.19 3.50
N ILE A 65 1.54 -7.87 3.73
CA ILE A 65 0.20 -7.30 3.59
C ILE A 65 -0.54 -7.49 4.92
N PHE A 66 -0.83 -6.38 5.59
CA PHE A 66 -1.54 -6.37 6.86
C PHE A 66 -2.97 -5.88 6.64
N ASP A 67 -3.96 -6.65 7.08
CA ASP A 67 -5.36 -6.26 7.07
C ASP A 67 -5.67 -5.39 8.29
N LEU A 68 -6.04 -4.13 8.06
CA LEU A 68 -6.36 -3.18 9.12
C LEU A 68 -7.85 -3.17 9.49
N GLY A 69 -8.66 -3.96 8.79
CA GLY A 69 -10.10 -4.07 8.96
C GLY A 69 -10.91 -3.28 7.93
N ASN A 70 -12.17 -3.04 8.27
CA ASN A 70 -13.11 -2.35 7.39
C ASN A 70 -12.64 -0.90 7.14
N SER A 71 -12.78 -0.40 5.91
CA SER A 71 -12.33 0.95 5.55
C SER A 71 -13.00 2.06 6.37
N SER A 72 -14.21 1.78 6.88
CA SER A 72 -14.96 2.66 7.77
C SER A 72 -14.40 2.79 9.19
N SER A 73 -13.48 1.90 9.60
CA SER A 73 -12.87 1.93 10.93
C SER A 73 -11.67 2.89 10.96
N LYS A 74 -11.47 3.60 12.07
CA LYS A 74 -10.34 4.54 12.27
C LYS A 74 -9.01 3.80 12.32
N TYR A 75 -8.51 3.36 11.17
CA TYR A 75 -7.22 2.69 11.03
C TYR A 75 -6.05 3.59 11.46
N GLN A 76 -6.25 4.92 11.43
CA GLN A 76 -5.29 5.91 11.89
C GLN A 76 -4.91 5.69 13.36
N ASP A 77 -5.84 5.24 14.20
CA ASP A 77 -5.58 4.93 15.61
C ASP A 77 -4.69 3.69 15.79
N LYS A 78 -4.53 2.88 14.73
CA LYS A 78 -3.68 1.68 14.73
C LYS A 78 -2.28 1.92 14.17
N ILE A 79 -2.02 3.10 13.59
CA ILE A 79 -0.73 3.42 12.95
C ILE A 79 -0.08 4.56 13.72
N MET A 80 1.00 4.22 14.44
CA MET A 80 1.88 5.21 15.05
C MET A 80 3.10 5.45 14.16
N SER A 81 3.50 6.70 14.04
CA SER A 81 4.73 7.08 13.32
C SER A 81 5.57 8.02 14.18
N ILE A 82 6.89 7.91 14.04
CA ILE A 82 7.86 8.75 14.75
C ILE A 82 8.72 9.43 13.68
N GLY A 83 8.90 10.75 13.77
CA GLY A 83 9.68 11.55 12.82
C GLY A 83 8.85 12.16 11.69
N LYS A 84 9.43 12.30 10.49
CA LYS A 84 8.79 12.98 9.36
C LYS A 84 7.64 12.14 8.80
N VAL A 85 6.41 12.55 9.12
CA VAL A 85 5.19 11.95 8.58
C VAL A 85 4.81 12.68 7.29
N LYS A 86 4.62 11.96 6.19
CA LYS A 86 3.89 12.53 5.05
C LYS A 86 2.44 12.73 5.49
N LYS A 87 1.97 13.98 5.50
CA LYS A 87 0.57 14.26 5.82
C LYS A 87 -0.31 13.55 4.79
N PHE A 88 -1.30 12.83 5.30
CA PHE A 88 -2.41 12.33 4.52
C PHE A 88 -3.34 13.50 4.25
N GLU A 89 -3.64 13.78 2.99
CA GLU A 89 -4.87 14.50 2.68
C GLU A 89 -5.96 13.43 2.59
N ASP A 90 -6.90 13.47 3.52
CA ASP A 90 -8.15 12.74 3.34
C ASP A 90 -8.74 13.26 2.03
N ARG A 91 -8.88 12.39 1.03
CA ARG A 91 -9.53 12.73 -0.23
C ARG A 91 -11.03 12.88 0.04
N GLY A 92 -11.42 13.96 0.72
CA GLY A 92 -12.76 14.49 0.66
C GLY A 92 -13.00 14.93 -0.78
N ALA A 93 -14.15 14.55 -1.34
CA ALA A 93 -14.56 15.12 -2.61
C ALA A 93 -14.65 16.64 -2.45
N ILE A 94 -13.77 17.39 -3.11
CA ILE A 94 -13.97 18.83 -3.30
C ILE A 94 -14.93 18.93 -4.47
N ILE A 95 -16.21 19.13 -4.16
CA ILE A 95 -17.20 19.53 -5.16
C ILE A 95 -17.00 21.04 -5.34
N ILE A 96 -16.52 21.43 -6.51
CA ILE A 96 -16.45 22.83 -6.96
C ILE A 96 -17.65 23.08 -7.87
#